data_AF-R7JPB6-F1
#
_entry.id   AF-R7JPB6-F1
#
_cell.length_a   1.000
_cell.length_b   1.000
_cell.length_c   1.000
_cell.angle_alpha   90.00
_cell.angle_beta   90.00
_cell.angle_gamma   90.00
#
_symmetry.space_group_name_H-M   'P 1'
#
loop_
_entity.id
_entity.type
_entity.pdbx_description
1 polymer ?
#
loop_
_entity_poly.entity_id
_entity_poly.type
_entity_poly.pdbx_seq_one_letter_code
_entity_poly.pdbx_strand_id
1 'polypeptide(L)'
;MNTYTFRRYCLFAIALFVNALGIALITKALLGTSPITSVTYVLSMFTPLTIGQWTIALNLLFVVLELPLMTRKELKEDLRMFLLQIPISLCFGTFIDVCMNLLFWVEPVRYISHILYLLIGCFILAAGITLEVKADIAMMAGEYFVRVISKRFHGEFGYIKLGFDISLVIIACLLSLCFMSGIYGVREGTVIAALVVGPIVHFISPYYQCFDKWIQMPQSVVTPTPASSHTIITIAREFGSGGHILGEMLAKDLGIKLYDKEFIHLVAQKSGIDESYIVRNEQSIPSFWLKCILAKSSEQSLERSLSSDDVLFVAESKIIQELAEKESCVIIGRCADFILKHHPNVIKVFCYSDLENARKRCVQEYGIPLEKTESEIKRINRSRIAHYEYYTGEKWGEPHHYNLMINTGEIELPVACELIKNIYQKKQKG
;
A
#
# COMPACT_ATOMS: atom_id res chain seq x y z
N MET A 1 -13.98 14.10 -21.36
CA MET A 1 -13.22 13.08 -20.61
C MET A 1 -11.76 13.51 -20.60
N ASN A 2 -11.11 13.56 -19.44
CA ASN A 2 -9.72 14.03 -19.34
C ASN A 2 -8.79 13.09 -20.14
N THR A 3 -7.80 13.60 -20.88
CA THR A 3 -6.96 12.79 -21.80
C THR A 3 -6.29 11.61 -21.08
N TYR A 4 -5.95 11.77 -19.80
CA TYR A 4 -5.38 10.73 -18.94
C TYR A 4 -6.39 9.66 -18.55
N THR A 5 -7.62 10.06 -18.20
CA THR A 5 -8.73 9.13 -17.96
C THR A 5 -8.99 8.29 -19.21
N PHE A 6 -9.02 8.91 -20.40
CA PHE A 6 -9.14 8.17 -21.66
C PHE A 6 -7.99 7.18 -21.87
N ARG A 7 -6.74 7.59 -21.66
CA ARG A 7 -5.57 6.69 -21.75
C ARG A 7 -5.65 5.51 -20.80
N ARG A 8 -6.10 5.73 -19.55
CA ARG A 8 -6.36 4.65 -18.59
C ARG A 8 -7.37 3.67 -19.15
N TYR A 9 -8.54 4.15 -19.60
CA TYR A 9 -9.58 3.27 -20.16
C TYR A 9 -9.10 2.49 -21.39
N CYS A 10 -8.32 3.13 -22.27
CA CYS A 10 -7.70 2.43 -23.40
C CYS A 10 -6.72 1.35 -22.94
N LEU A 11 -5.86 1.64 -21.95
CA LEU A 11 -4.91 0.68 -21.42
C LEU A 11 -5.61 -0.50 -20.74
N PHE A 12 -6.68 -0.23 -19.99
CA PHE A 12 -7.50 -1.26 -19.36
C PHE A 12 -8.17 -2.15 -20.42
N ALA A 13 -8.73 -1.58 -21.49
CA ALA A 13 -9.29 -2.36 -22.59
C ALA A 13 -8.23 -3.25 -23.27
N ILE A 14 -7.02 -2.73 -23.47
CA ILE A 14 -5.87 -3.52 -23.98
C ILE A 14 -5.52 -4.64 -23.00
N ALA A 15 -5.47 -4.35 -21.69
CA ALA A 15 -5.18 -5.32 -20.66
C ALA A 15 -6.18 -6.48 -20.65
N LEU A 16 -7.49 -6.18 -20.74
CA LEU A 16 -8.54 -7.20 -20.85
C LEU A 16 -8.35 -8.11 -22.06
N PHE A 17 -7.97 -7.54 -23.21
CA PHE A 17 -7.70 -8.32 -24.42
C PHE A 17 -6.45 -9.21 -24.26
N VAL A 18 -5.37 -8.68 -23.67
CA VAL A 18 -4.15 -9.45 -23.38
C VAL A 18 -4.43 -10.58 -22.39
N ASN A 19 -5.23 -10.34 -21.35
CA ASN A 19 -5.69 -11.38 -20.42
C ASN A 19 -6.47 -12.49 -21.15
N ALA A 20 -7.43 -12.10 -22.00
CA ALA A 20 -8.21 -13.05 -22.78
C ALA A 20 -7.33 -13.89 -23.73
N LEU A 21 -6.32 -13.27 -24.35
CA LEU A 21 -5.34 -13.97 -25.19
C LEU A 21 -4.50 -14.98 -24.39
N GLY A 22 -4.04 -14.59 -23.19
CA GLY A 22 -3.32 -15.48 -22.27
C GLY A 22 -4.16 -16.69 -21.87
N ILE A 23 -5.42 -16.46 -21.49
CA ILE A 23 -6.38 -17.53 -21.15
C ILE A 23 -6.62 -18.47 -22.33
N ALA A 24 -6.80 -17.92 -23.54
CA ALA A 24 -7.03 -18.72 -24.73
C ALA A 24 -5.82 -19.62 -25.06
N LEU A 25 -4.59 -19.09 -24.96
CA LEU A 25 -3.36 -19.87 -25.16
C LEU A 25 -3.17 -20.98 -24.13
N ILE A 26 -3.41 -20.69 -22.85
CA ILE A 26 -3.37 -21.68 -21.77
C ILE A 26 -4.37 -22.80 -22.05
N THR A 27 -5.60 -22.44 -22.45
CA THR A 27 -6.66 -23.42 -22.73
C THR A 27 -6.32 -24.29 -23.95
N LYS A 28 -5.79 -23.68 -25.02
CA LYS A 28 -5.30 -24.38 -26.21
C LYS A 28 -4.07 -25.26 -25.95
N ALA A 29 -3.37 -25.07 -24.83
CA ALA A 29 -2.29 -25.94 -24.42
C ALA A 29 -2.76 -27.33 -23.97
N LEU A 30 -4.06 -27.56 -23.72
CA LEU A 30 -4.66 -28.86 -23.37
C LEU A 30 -4.12 -29.55 -22.10
N LEU A 31 -3.37 -28.82 -21.27
CA LEU A 31 -2.89 -29.25 -19.94
C LEU A 31 -3.74 -28.71 -18.79
N GLY A 32 -4.83 -28.01 -19.09
CA GLY A 32 -5.66 -27.33 -18.09
C GLY A 32 -5.83 -25.85 -18.40
N THR A 33 -6.32 -25.09 -17.42
CA THR A 33 -6.64 -23.66 -17.53
C THR A 33 -6.30 -22.93 -16.23
N SER A 34 -6.49 -21.60 -16.17
CA SER A 34 -6.47 -20.91 -14.88
C SER A 34 -7.61 -21.40 -13.96
N PRO A 35 -7.48 -21.26 -12.62
CA PRO A 35 -8.50 -21.72 -11.66
C PRO A 35 -9.92 -21.20 -11.96
N ILE A 36 -10.07 -19.90 -12.24
CA ILE A 36 -11.39 -19.32 -12.57
C ILE A 36 -11.93 -19.87 -13.89
N THR A 37 -11.09 -19.93 -14.92
CA THR A 37 -11.51 -20.42 -16.24
C THR A 37 -11.85 -21.91 -16.22
N SER A 38 -11.31 -22.69 -15.27
CA SER A 38 -11.50 -24.14 -15.23
C SER A 38 -12.97 -24.55 -15.13
N VAL A 39 -13.76 -23.84 -14.33
CA VAL A 39 -15.21 -24.06 -14.22
C VAL A 39 -15.89 -23.76 -15.55
N THR A 40 -15.59 -22.61 -16.15
CA THR A 40 -16.20 -22.18 -17.43
C THR A 40 -15.82 -23.09 -18.60
N TYR A 41 -14.60 -23.62 -18.59
CA TYR A 41 -14.11 -24.53 -19.62
C TYR A 41 -14.80 -25.89 -19.52
N VAL A 42 -14.87 -26.48 -18.32
CA VAL A 42 -15.61 -27.74 -18.10
C VAL A 42 -17.08 -27.58 -18.49
N LEU A 43 -17.74 -26.49 -18.10
CA LEU A 43 -19.12 -26.20 -18.49
C LEU A 43 -19.29 -26.13 -20.02
N SER A 44 -18.35 -25.51 -20.73
CA SER A 44 -18.39 -25.42 -22.19
C SER A 44 -18.24 -26.77 -22.92
N MET A 45 -17.71 -27.82 -22.26
CA MET A 45 -17.50 -29.12 -22.89
C MET A 45 -18.79 -29.94 -23.04
N PHE A 46 -19.76 -29.75 -22.14
CA PHE A 46 -21.01 -30.53 -22.15
C PHE A 46 -22.26 -29.67 -22.40
N THR A 47 -22.10 -28.37 -22.65
CA THR A 47 -23.19 -27.43 -22.96
C THR A 47 -22.93 -26.72 -24.28
N PRO A 48 -23.96 -26.18 -24.96
CA PRO A 48 -23.78 -25.51 -26.25
C PRO A 48 -23.15 -24.11 -26.14
N LEU A 49 -22.86 -23.63 -24.92
CA LEU A 49 -22.31 -22.30 -24.69
C LEU A 49 -20.78 -22.30 -24.72
N THR A 50 -20.21 -21.22 -25.24
CA THR A 50 -18.75 -21.04 -25.34
C THR A 50 -18.10 -20.76 -23.98
N ILE A 51 -16.77 -20.84 -23.92
CA ILE A 51 -16.00 -20.46 -22.73
C ILE A 51 -16.27 -19.00 -22.37
N GLY A 52 -16.29 -18.09 -23.36
CA GLY A 52 -16.58 -16.68 -23.15
C GLY A 52 -17.98 -16.43 -22.58
N GLN A 53 -19.00 -17.12 -23.10
CA GLN A 53 -20.37 -17.02 -22.59
C GLN A 53 -20.49 -17.51 -21.14
N TRP A 54 -19.86 -18.65 -20.80
CA TRP A 54 -19.81 -19.11 -19.41
C TRP A 54 -18.98 -18.19 -18.51
N THR A 55 -17.94 -17.54 -19.04
CA THR A 55 -17.18 -16.53 -18.29
C THR A 55 -18.04 -15.33 -17.94
N ILE A 56 -18.87 -14.86 -18.88
CA ILE A 56 -19.85 -13.79 -18.62
C ILE A 56 -20.82 -14.24 -17.52
N ALA A 57 -21.41 -15.43 -17.66
CA ALA A 57 -22.38 -15.95 -16.70
C ALA A 57 -21.79 -16.10 -15.29
N LEU A 58 -20.58 -16.65 -15.18
CA LEU A 58 -19.89 -16.83 -13.90
C LEU A 58 -19.51 -15.50 -13.26
N ASN A 59 -19.01 -14.53 -14.04
CA ASN A 59 -18.70 -13.20 -13.52
C ASN A 59 -19.97 -12.46 -13.04
N LEU A 60 -21.07 -12.55 -13.78
CA LEU A 60 -22.36 -11.99 -13.33
C LEU A 60 -22.89 -12.70 -12.08
N LEU A 61 -22.65 -14.00 -11.95
CA LEU A 61 -22.97 -14.74 -10.73
C LEU A 61 -22.16 -14.19 -9.54
N PHE A 62 -20.86 -13.93 -9.70
CA PHE A 62 -20.06 -13.30 -8.65
C PHE A 62 -20.62 -11.93 -8.25
N VAL A 63 -20.95 -11.05 -9.21
CA VAL A 63 -21.61 -9.76 -8.94
C VAL A 63 -22.89 -9.91 -8.10
N VAL A 64 -23.70 -10.94 -8.37
CA VAL A 64 -24.92 -11.20 -7.59
C VAL A 64 -24.61 -11.73 -6.18
N LEU A 65 -23.61 -12.62 -6.05
CA LEU A 65 -23.18 -13.18 -4.76
C LEU A 65 -22.49 -12.15 -3.85
N GLU A 66 -22.00 -11.05 -4.39
CA GLU A 66 -21.46 -9.92 -3.62
C GLU A 66 -22.55 -9.21 -2.80
N LEU A 67 -23.76 -9.06 -3.35
CA LEU A 67 -24.85 -8.30 -2.73
C LEU A 67 -25.20 -8.71 -1.29
N PRO A 68 -25.35 -10.00 -0.94
CA PRO A 68 -25.63 -10.41 0.44
C PRO A 68 -24.42 -10.23 1.39
N LEU A 69 -23.20 -10.09 0.85
CA LEU A 69 -21.98 -9.97 1.64
C LEU A 69 -21.62 -8.50 1.95
N MET A 70 -22.20 -7.54 1.22
CA MET A 70 -21.94 -6.11 1.39
C MET A 70 -23.03 -5.41 2.21
N THR A 71 -22.62 -4.42 3.01
CA THR A 71 -23.55 -3.51 3.67
C THR A 71 -24.03 -2.41 2.71
N ARG A 72 -25.20 -1.81 2.99
CA ARG A 72 -25.76 -0.71 2.17
C ARG A 72 -24.86 0.52 2.08
N LYS A 73 -23.96 0.72 3.05
CA LYS A 73 -23.00 1.83 3.05
C LYS A 73 -21.85 1.54 2.09
N GLU A 74 -21.25 0.36 2.18
CA GLU A 74 -20.16 -0.10 1.30
C GLU A 74 -20.61 -0.15 -0.17
N LEU A 75 -21.82 -0.63 -0.44
CA LEU A 75 -22.35 -0.67 -1.81
C LEU A 75 -22.49 0.74 -2.41
N LYS A 76 -22.83 1.76 -1.61
CA LYS A 76 -22.92 3.15 -2.10
C LYS A 76 -21.54 3.73 -2.38
N GLU A 77 -20.55 3.41 -1.57
CA GLU A 77 -19.18 3.90 -1.73
C GLU A 77 -18.49 3.27 -2.96
N ASP A 78 -18.73 1.97 -3.19
CA ASP A 78 -18.12 1.21 -4.27
C ASP A 78 -19.03 1.06 -5.52
N LEU A 79 -20.17 1.76 -5.55
CA LEU A 79 -21.21 1.60 -6.59
C LEU A 79 -20.67 1.70 -8.02
N ARG A 80 -19.71 2.60 -8.25
CA ARG A 80 -19.09 2.76 -9.58
C ARG A 80 -18.31 1.52 -10.00
N MET A 81 -17.53 0.94 -9.10
CA MET A 81 -16.76 -0.28 -9.39
C MET A 81 -17.71 -1.46 -9.60
N PHE A 82 -18.72 -1.60 -8.73
CA PHE A 82 -19.77 -2.61 -8.85
C PHE A 82 -20.48 -2.57 -10.22
N LEU A 83 -20.95 -1.39 -10.65
CA LEU A 83 -21.64 -1.24 -11.93
C LEU A 83 -20.72 -1.46 -13.14
N LEU A 84 -19.43 -1.13 -13.03
CA LEU A 84 -18.47 -1.34 -14.10
C LEU A 84 -18.16 -2.83 -14.33
N GLN A 85 -18.32 -3.70 -13.35
CA GLN A 85 -18.07 -5.14 -13.53
C GLN A 85 -18.94 -5.76 -14.63
N ILE A 86 -20.19 -5.30 -14.80
CA ILE A 86 -21.14 -5.83 -15.79
C ILE A 86 -20.63 -5.61 -17.23
N PRO A 87 -20.40 -4.37 -17.70
CA PRO A 87 -19.91 -4.14 -19.06
C PRO A 87 -18.51 -4.73 -19.28
N ILE A 88 -17.66 -4.73 -18.25
CA ILE A 88 -16.33 -5.33 -18.33
C ILE A 88 -16.43 -6.85 -18.52
N SER A 89 -17.33 -7.52 -17.79
CA SER A 89 -17.53 -8.97 -17.92
C SER A 89 -18.03 -9.35 -19.32
N LEU A 90 -18.95 -8.57 -19.90
CA LEU A 90 -19.42 -8.75 -21.27
C LEU A 90 -18.27 -8.59 -22.29
N CYS A 91 -17.46 -7.55 -22.13
CA CYS A 91 -16.29 -7.30 -22.98
C CYS A 91 -15.23 -8.40 -22.84
N PHE A 92 -14.96 -8.84 -21.62
CA PHE A 92 -13.94 -9.83 -21.34
C PHE A 92 -14.30 -11.21 -21.89
N GLY A 93 -15.53 -11.68 -21.67
CA GLY A 93 -15.97 -12.96 -22.23
C GLY A 93 -16.01 -12.96 -23.76
N THR A 94 -16.45 -11.86 -24.38
CA THR A 94 -16.39 -11.74 -25.84
C THR A 94 -14.96 -11.73 -26.38
N PHE A 95 -14.02 -11.09 -25.68
CA PHE A 95 -12.59 -11.16 -26.03
C PHE A 95 -12.02 -12.59 -25.91
N ILE A 96 -12.43 -13.37 -24.91
CA ILE A 96 -12.02 -14.78 -24.79
C ILE A 96 -12.44 -15.56 -26.03
N ASP A 97 -13.69 -15.44 -26.46
CA ASP A 97 -14.17 -16.15 -27.64
C ASP A 97 -13.46 -15.68 -28.93
N VAL A 98 -13.23 -14.38 -29.06
CA VAL A 98 -12.44 -13.83 -30.18
C VAL A 98 -11.02 -14.39 -30.19
N CYS A 99 -10.35 -14.45 -29.03
CA CYS A 99 -8.99 -15.00 -28.92
C CYS A 99 -8.95 -16.51 -29.16
N MET A 100 -9.94 -17.27 -28.67
CA MET A 100 -10.08 -18.70 -28.93
C MET A 100 -10.24 -18.99 -30.43
N ASN A 101 -11.02 -18.17 -31.12
CA ASN A 101 -11.18 -18.23 -32.57
C ASN A 101 -9.93 -17.77 -33.31
N LEU A 102 -9.23 -16.72 -32.84
CA LEU A 102 -7.98 -16.24 -33.44
C LEU A 102 -6.87 -17.31 -33.39
N LEU A 103 -6.87 -18.12 -32.34
CA LEU A 103 -5.94 -19.22 -32.12
C LEU A 103 -6.47 -20.56 -32.63
N PHE A 104 -7.38 -20.56 -33.61
CA PHE A 104 -7.94 -21.80 -34.18
C PHE A 104 -6.85 -22.73 -34.73
N TRP A 105 -5.76 -22.17 -35.26
CA TRP A 105 -4.63 -22.89 -35.86
C TRP A 105 -3.63 -23.47 -34.84
N VAL A 106 -3.78 -23.14 -33.56
CA VAL A 106 -2.89 -23.62 -32.49
C VAL A 106 -3.38 -24.98 -31.98
N GLU A 107 -2.78 -26.04 -32.50
CA GLU A 107 -3.03 -27.43 -32.07
C GLU A 107 -1.71 -28.12 -31.72
N PRO A 108 -1.23 -27.95 -30.48
CA PRO A 108 -0.01 -28.63 -30.03
C PRO A 108 -0.20 -30.15 -30.05
N VAL A 109 0.70 -30.86 -30.73
CA VAL A 109 0.67 -32.33 -30.85
C VAL A 109 1.62 -33.00 -29.84
N ARG A 110 2.75 -32.36 -29.53
CA ARG A 110 3.78 -32.91 -28.63
C ARG A 110 3.59 -32.39 -27.20
N TYR A 111 3.89 -33.22 -26.21
CA TYR A 111 3.83 -32.81 -24.80
C TYR A 111 4.69 -31.58 -24.48
N ILE A 112 5.88 -31.48 -25.07
CA ILE A 112 6.74 -30.31 -24.91
C ILE A 112 6.08 -29.04 -25.48
N SER A 113 5.37 -29.14 -26.62
CA SER A 113 4.63 -27.99 -27.16
C SER A 113 3.49 -27.58 -26.25
N HIS A 114 2.79 -28.53 -25.61
CA HIS A 114 1.77 -28.21 -24.62
C HIS A 114 2.34 -27.38 -23.45
N ILE A 115 3.49 -27.78 -22.89
CA ILE A 115 4.15 -27.01 -21.82
C ILE A 115 4.59 -25.62 -22.32
N LEU A 116 5.14 -25.53 -23.54
CA LEU A 116 5.59 -24.26 -24.10
C LEU A 116 4.44 -23.26 -24.27
N TYR A 117 3.31 -23.69 -24.86
CA TYR A 117 2.13 -22.83 -25.00
C TYR A 117 1.52 -22.45 -23.65
N LEU A 118 1.53 -23.36 -22.68
CA LEU A 118 1.12 -23.08 -21.31
C LEU A 118 1.98 -21.95 -20.70
N LEU A 119 3.32 -22.05 -20.79
CA LEU A 119 4.24 -21.06 -20.25
C LEU A 119 4.13 -19.70 -20.96
N ILE A 120 4.03 -19.70 -22.30
CA ILE A 120 3.81 -18.48 -23.08
C ILE A 120 2.48 -17.83 -22.68
N GLY A 121 1.42 -18.63 -22.56
CA GLY A 121 0.11 -18.18 -22.12
C GLY A 121 0.14 -17.60 -20.69
N CYS A 122 0.86 -18.23 -19.77
CA CYS A 122 1.07 -17.71 -18.41
C CYS A 122 1.81 -16.37 -18.40
N PHE A 123 2.81 -16.19 -19.27
CA PHE A 123 3.54 -14.93 -19.39
C PHE A 123 2.67 -13.81 -19.95
N ILE A 124 1.89 -14.10 -21.00
CA ILE A 124 0.94 -13.15 -21.60
C ILE A 124 -0.15 -12.77 -20.59
N LEU A 125 -0.71 -13.77 -19.88
CA LEU A 125 -1.69 -13.54 -18.84
C LEU A 125 -1.12 -12.66 -17.71
N ALA A 126 0.09 -12.95 -17.23
CA ALA A 126 0.76 -12.14 -16.21
C ALA A 126 1.03 -10.70 -16.68
N ALA A 127 1.43 -10.51 -17.94
CA ALA A 127 1.59 -9.18 -18.53
C ALA A 127 0.25 -8.42 -18.58
N GLY A 128 -0.84 -9.09 -18.97
CA GLY A 128 -2.19 -8.52 -18.98
C GLY A 128 -2.66 -8.11 -17.58
N ILE A 129 -2.51 -8.97 -16.58
CA ILE A 129 -2.85 -8.67 -15.17
C ILE A 129 -2.03 -7.46 -14.68
N THR A 130 -0.74 -7.41 -15.02
CA THR A 130 0.12 -6.27 -14.66
C THR A 130 -0.38 -4.95 -15.28
N LEU A 131 -0.80 -4.95 -16.55
CA LEU A 131 -1.39 -3.78 -17.20
C LEU A 131 -2.75 -3.39 -16.59
N GLU A 132 -3.56 -4.38 -16.24
CA GLU A 132 -4.88 -4.19 -15.63
C GLU A 132 -4.75 -3.46 -14.28
N VAL A 133 -3.88 -3.98 -13.41
CA VAL A 133 -3.58 -3.38 -12.09
C VAL A 133 -3.04 -1.96 -12.26
N LYS A 134 -2.17 -1.72 -13.26
CA LYS A 134 -1.64 -0.38 -13.54
C LYS A 134 -2.67 0.61 -14.06
N ALA A 135 -3.70 0.14 -14.77
CA ALA A 135 -4.75 1.01 -15.27
C ALA A 135 -5.69 1.52 -14.14
N ASP A 136 -5.88 0.71 -13.08
CA ASP A 136 -6.60 1.06 -11.85
C ASP A 136 -7.99 1.70 -12.12
N ILE A 137 -8.80 1.03 -12.93
CA ILE A 137 -10.15 1.53 -13.29
C ILE A 137 -11.24 0.76 -12.56
N ALA A 138 -11.12 -0.55 -12.61
CA ALA A 138 -12.05 -1.50 -12.04
C ALA A 138 -11.31 -2.82 -11.83
N MET A 139 -11.83 -3.64 -10.91
CA MET A 139 -11.36 -5.00 -10.70
C MET A 139 -12.24 -5.97 -11.48
N MET A 140 -11.66 -7.09 -11.92
CA MET A 140 -12.43 -8.21 -12.45
C MET A 140 -13.40 -8.77 -11.40
N ALA A 141 -14.56 -9.26 -11.83
CA ALA A 141 -15.62 -9.71 -10.92
C ALA A 141 -15.17 -10.81 -9.96
N GLY A 142 -14.40 -11.79 -10.46
CA GLY A 142 -13.83 -12.84 -9.60
C GLY A 142 -12.86 -12.32 -8.54
N GLU A 143 -12.10 -11.25 -8.82
CA GLU A 143 -11.17 -10.65 -7.86
C GLU A 143 -11.91 -9.76 -6.86
N TYR A 144 -12.90 -9.00 -7.34
CA TYR A 144 -13.71 -8.14 -6.48
C TYR A 144 -14.56 -8.97 -5.50
N PHE A 145 -15.11 -10.11 -5.93
CA PHE A 145 -15.83 -11.03 -5.03
C PHE A 145 -14.94 -11.55 -3.89
N VAL A 146 -13.69 -11.94 -4.20
CA VAL A 146 -12.69 -12.33 -3.19
C VAL A 146 -12.40 -11.18 -2.22
N ARG A 147 -12.30 -9.95 -2.72
CA ARG A 147 -12.11 -8.74 -1.89
C ARG A 147 -13.28 -8.52 -0.94
N VAL A 148 -14.52 -8.71 -1.41
CA VAL A 148 -15.72 -8.59 -0.57
C VAL A 148 -15.73 -9.66 0.53
N ILE A 149 -15.39 -10.91 0.21
CA ILE A 149 -15.24 -11.98 1.21
C ILE A 149 -14.14 -11.62 2.22
N SER A 150 -12.99 -11.14 1.76
CA SER A 150 -11.88 -10.73 2.62
C SER A 150 -12.25 -9.64 3.60
N LYS A 151 -12.93 -8.59 3.14
CA LYS A 151 -13.47 -7.54 4.03
C LYS A 151 -14.49 -8.09 5.03
N ARG A 152 -15.38 -8.98 4.60
CA ARG A 152 -16.47 -9.50 5.44
C ARG A 152 -15.98 -10.42 6.56
N PHE A 153 -14.99 -11.26 6.27
CA PHE A 153 -14.46 -12.25 7.20
C PHE A 153 -13.15 -11.82 7.88
N HIS A 154 -12.67 -10.60 7.61
CA HIS A 154 -11.39 -10.08 8.12
C HIS A 154 -10.19 -11.00 7.86
N GLY A 155 -10.23 -11.78 6.78
CA GLY A 155 -9.12 -12.66 6.38
C GLY A 155 -8.23 -12.01 5.34
N GLU A 156 -6.96 -12.41 5.30
CA GLU A 156 -6.01 -11.87 4.32
C GLU A 156 -6.44 -12.23 2.88
N PHE A 157 -6.42 -11.24 1.98
CA PHE A 157 -6.87 -11.40 0.59
C PHE A 157 -6.19 -12.56 -0.11
N GLY A 158 -4.87 -12.72 0.07
CA GLY A 158 -4.10 -13.81 -0.55
C GLY A 158 -4.56 -15.21 -0.16
N TYR A 159 -4.81 -15.46 1.14
CA TYR A 159 -5.30 -16.76 1.59
C TYR A 159 -6.75 -17.02 1.15
N ILE A 160 -7.60 -16.00 1.16
CA ILE A 160 -8.98 -16.12 0.68
C ILE A 160 -9.01 -16.35 -0.83
N LYS A 161 -8.14 -15.66 -1.59
CA LYS A 161 -7.97 -15.87 -3.02
C LYS A 161 -7.54 -17.29 -3.33
N LEU A 162 -6.53 -17.79 -2.61
CA LEU A 162 -6.07 -19.16 -2.76
C LEU A 162 -7.20 -20.16 -2.45
N GLY A 163 -7.93 -19.96 -1.35
CA GLY A 163 -9.09 -20.79 -1.00
C GLY A 163 -10.20 -20.74 -2.05
N PHE A 164 -10.47 -19.56 -2.61
CA PHE A 164 -11.43 -19.36 -3.69
C PHE A 164 -10.99 -20.10 -4.96
N ASP A 165 -9.74 -19.97 -5.38
CA ASP A 165 -9.20 -20.66 -6.55
C ASP A 165 -9.22 -22.18 -6.39
N ILE A 166 -8.86 -22.69 -5.21
CA ILE A 166 -8.99 -24.12 -4.87
C ILE A 166 -10.45 -24.56 -4.96
N SER A 167 -11.39 -23.75 -4.46
CA SER A 167 -12.81 -24.11 -4.51
C SER A 167 -13.35 -24.18 -5.95
N LEU A 168 -12.92 -23.27 -6.84
CA LEU A 168 -13.28 -23.32 -8.26
C LEU A 168 -12.70 -24.54 -8.96
N VAL A 169 -11.44 -24.90 -8.68
CA VAL A 169 -10.82 -26.12 -9.23
C VAL A 169 -11.57 -27.37 -8.75
N ILE A 170 -11.96 -27.44 -7.48
CA ILE A 170 -12.76 -28.55 -6.94
C ILE A 170 -14.13 -28.61 -7.63
N ILE A 171 -14.81 -27.47 -7.79
CA ILE A 171 -16.10 -27.39 -8.49
C ILE A 171 -15.95 -27.87 -9.94
N ALA A 172 -14.91 -27.45 -10.66
CA ALA A 172 -14.65 -27.91 -12.02
C ALA A 172 -14.44 -29.43 -12.09
N CYS A 173 -13.66 -30.00 -11.16
CA CYS A 173 -13.48 -31.45 -11.06
C CYS A 173 -14.79 -32.20 -10.79
N LEU A 174 -15.62 -31.68 -9.86
CA LEU A 174 -16.92 -32.28 -9.54
C LEU A 174 -17.87 -32.23 -10.73
N LEU A 175 -17.97 -31.08 -11.41
CA LEU A 175 -18.78 -30.95 -12.62
C LEU A 175 -18.33 -31.92 -13.71
N SER A 176 -17.01 -32.03 -13.94
CA SER A 176 -16.47 -32.96 -14.92
C SER A 176 -16.80 -34.42 -14.57
N LEU A 177 -16.64 -34.82 -13.31
CA LEU A 177 -16.96 -36.18 -12.87
C LEU A 177 -18.47 -36.50 -13.01
N CYS A 178 -19.33 -35.56 -12.62
CA CYS A 178 -20.78 -35.76 -12.66
C CYS A 178 -21.34 -35.83 -14.09
N PHE A 179 -20.86 -35.00 -15.01
CA PHE A 179 -21.44 -34.88 -16.35
C PHE A 179 -20.67 -35.63 -17.44
N MET A 180 -19.39 -35.92 -17.22
CA MET A 180 -18.51 -36.55 -18.24
C MET A 180 -17.86 -37.86 -17.76
N SER A 181 -18.15 -38.31 -16.53
CA SER A 181 -17.63 -39.55 -15.95
C SER A 181 -16.09 -39.66 -15.94
N GLY A 182 -15.40 -38.52 -15.87
CA GLY A 182 -13.94 -38.41 -15.82
C GLY A 182 -13.50 -36.99 -15.49
N ILE A 183 -12.19 -36.77 -15.29
CA ILE A 183 -11.63 -35.44 -15.06
C ILE A 183 -11.09 -34.89 -16.38
N TYR A 184 -11.84 -33.97 -16.97
CA TYR A 184 -11.53 -33.24 -18.19
C TYR A 184 -11.40 -31.76 -17.85
N GLY A 185 -10.62 -31.03 -18.66
CA GLY A 185 -10.44 -29.59 -18.50
C GLY A 185 -9.54 -29.14 -17.34
N VAL A 186 -9.35 -29.95 -16.30
CA VAL A 186 -8.43 -29.69 -15.18
C VAL A 186 -7.31 -30.72 -15.19
N ARG A 187 -6.06 -30.28 -15.37
CA ARG A 187 -4.88 -31.16 -15.26
C ARG A 187 -3.70 -30.42 -14.65
N GLU A 188 -2.49 -30.97 -14.75
CA GLU A 188 -1.24 -30.44 -14.20
C GLU A 188 -0.97 -28.97 -14.60
N GLY A 189 -1.39 -28.56 -15.80
CA GLY A 189 -1.26 -27.19 -16.28
C GLY A 189 -2.06 -26.16 -15.49
N THR A 190 -3.18 -26.56 -14.86
CA THR A 190 -3.95 -25.68 -13.98
C THR A 190 -3.16 -25.34 -12.72
N VAL A 191 -2.47 -26.34 -12.15
CA VAL A 191 -1.61 -26.15 -10.97
C VAL A 191 -0.37 -25.34 -11.34
N ILE A 192 0.27 -25.65 -12.47
CA ILE A 192 1.41 -24.90 -12.99
C ILE A 192 1.03 -23.43 -13.20
N ALA A 193 -0.08 -23.15 -13.87
CA ALA A 193 -0.55 -21.78 -14.10
C ALA A 193 -0.81 -21.03 -12.78
N ALA A 194 -1.45 -21.67 -11.80
CA ALA A 194 -1.69 -21.06 -10.50
C ALA A 194 -0.40 -20.70 -9.74
N LEU A 195 0.65 -21.52 -9.85
CA LEU A 195 1.92 -21.29 -9.17
C LEU A 195 2.86 -20.34 -9.92
N VAL A 196 2.80 -20.31 -11.26
CA VAL A 196 3.77 -19.60 -12.10
C VAL A 196 3.31 -18.17 -12.44
N VAL A 197 2.01 -17.92 -12.62
CA VAL A 197 1.51 -16.60 -13.01
C VAL A 197 1.88 -15.53 -11.99
N GLY A 198 1.72 -15.80 -10.69
CA GLY A 198 2.05 -14.84 -9.62
C GLY A 198 3.52 -14.37 -9.62
N PRO A 199 4.51 -15.29 -9.58
CA PRO A 199 5.93 -14.94 -9.72
C PRO A 199 6.25 -14.18 -11.00
N ILE A 200 5.63 -14.51 -12.14
CA ILE A 200 5.85 -13.78 -13.39
C ILE A 200 5.31 -12.35 -13.29
N VAL A 201 4.12 -12.13 -12.70
CA VAL A 201 3.59 -10.77 -12.45
C VAL A 201 4.59 -9.96 -11.63
N HIS A 202 5.16 -10.54 -10.57
CA HIS A 202 6.18 -9.86 -9.75
C HIS A 202 7.44 -9.52 -10.54
N PHE A 203 7.88 -10.42 -11.44
CA PHE A 203 9.02 -10.17 -12.32
C PHE A 203 8.77 -9.08 -13.37
N ILE A 204 7.56 -9.01 -13.95
CA ILE A 204 7.21 -8.05 -15.01
C ILE A 204 6.90 -6.65 -14.45
N SER A 205 6.30 -6.57 -13.25
CA SER A 205 5.81 -5.32 -12.65
C SER A 205 6.82 -4.14 -12.66
N PRO A 206 8.11 -4.32 -12.33
CA PRO A 206 9.10 -3.24 -12.36
C PRO A 206 9.31 -2.62 -13.76
N TYR A 207 9.21 -3.44 -14.82
CA TYR A 207 9.44 -2.97 -16.18
C TYR A 207 8.33 -2.05 -16.69
N TYR A 208 7.13 -2.13 -16.10
CA TYR A 208 5.97 -1.33 -16.51
C TYR A 208 5.92 0.04 -15.83
N GLN A 209 6.91 0.37 -14.99
CA GLN A 209 7.07 1.72 -14.42
C GLN A 209 7.23 2.81 -15.50
N CYS A 210 7.67 2.45 -16.71
CA CYS A 210 7.76 3.39 -17.82
C CYS A 210 6.39 3.97 -18.22
N PHE A 211 5.31 3.21 -18.04
CA PHE A 211 3.95 3.65 -18.34
C PHE A 211 3.40 4.61 -17.27
N ASP A 212 3.99 4.66 -16.07
CA ASP A 212 3.54 5.56 -15.00
C ASP A 212 3.56 7.02 -15.46
N LYS A 213 4.59 7.42 -16.23
CA LYS A 213 4.71 8.76 -16.82
C LYS A 213 3.64 9.08 -17.87
N TRP A 214 3.05 8.08 -18.51
CA TRP A 214 2.09 8.24 -19.61
C TRP A 214 0.62 8.23 -19.14
N ILE A 215 0.37 7.49 -18.05
CA ILE A 215 -0.97 7.21 -17.51
C ILE A 215 -1.31 8.15 -16.36
N GLN A 216 -0.34 8.46 -15.50
CA GLN A 216 -0.57 9.42 -14.44
C GLN A 216 -0.70 10.81 -15.07
N MET A 217 -1.65 11.60 -14.59
CA MET A 217 -1.54 13.04 -14.79
C MET A 217 -0.14 13.41 -14.29
N PRO A 218 0.62 14.29 -14.97
CA PRO A 218 1.62 15.03 -14.24
C PRO A 218 0.84 15.54 -13.05
N GLN A 219 1.25 15.14 -11.84
CA GLN A 219 0.78 15.85 -10.67
C GLN A 219 0.87 17.32 -11.07
N SER A 220 -0.13 18.12 -10.74
CA SER A 220 0.23 19.49 -10.42
C SER A 220 1.45 19.30 -9.55
N VAL A 221 2.66 19.61 -10.07
CA VAL A 221 3.78 19.99 -9.23
C VAL A 221 3.05 20.81 -8.21
N VAL A 222 3.00 20.35 -6.96
CA VAL A 222 2.39 21.14 -5.90
C VAL A 222 3.08 22.46 -6.10
N THR A 223 2.39 23.39 -6.75
CA THR A 223 2.91 24.70 -7.05
C THR A 223 3.20 25.14 -5.65
N PRO A 224 4.48 25.25 -5.24
CA PRO A 224 4.84 25.30 -3.84
C PRO A 224 3.87 26.29 -3.24
N THR A 225 2.94 25.76 -2.42
CA THR A 225 1.86 26.55 -1.84
C THR A 225 2.60 27.75 -1.29
N PRO A 226 2.24 28.98 -1.70
CA PRO A 226 3.10 30.15 -1.54
C PRO A 226 3.71 30.09 -0.15
N ALA A 227 5.05 29.95 -0.11
CA ALA A 227 5.79 29.42 1.03
C ALA A 227 5.10 29.78 2.34
N SER A 228 4.56 28.79 3.05
CA SER A 228 4.01 29.06 4.37
C SER A 228 5.11 29.77 5.16
N SER A 229 4.80 30.99 5.63
CA SER A 229 5.72 31.80 6.41
C SER A 229 5.96 31.22 7.82
N HIS A 230 5.42 30.03 8.09
CA HIS A 230 5.46 29.37 9.38
C HIS A 230 6.82 28.71 9.57
N THR A 231 7.49 29.08 10.65
CA THR A 231 8.73 28.42 11.04
C THR A 231 8.39 27.33 12.04
N ILE A 232 8.82 26.09 11.73
CA ILE A 232 8.53 24.91 12.53
C ILE A 232 9.81 24.47 13.23
N ILE A 233 9.74 24.21 14.53
CA ILE A 233 10.86 23.64 15.29
C ILE A 233 10.52 22.19 15.60
N THR A 234 11.32 21.24 15.13
CA THR A 234 11.15 19.82 15.48
C THR A 234 12.22 19.40 16.47
N ILE A 235 11.83 18.75 17.57
CA ILE A 235 12.76 18.29 18.61
C ILE A 235 12.72 16.76 18.71
N ALA A 236 13.77 16.12 18.20
CA ALA A 236 14.12 14.74 18.51
C ALA A 236 15.02 14.71 19.77
N ARG A 237 14.95 13.64 20.57
CA ARG A 237 15.60 13.62 21.88
C ARG A 237 15.80 12.25 22.49
N GLU A 238 16.91 12.07 23.17
CA GLU A 238 17.13 10.99 24.13
C GLU A 238 16.29 11.16 25.38
N PHE A 239 15.92 10.05 26.01
CA PHE A 239 15.25 10.06 27.31
C PHE A 239 16.25 10.51 28.38
N GLY A 240 15.79 11.40 29.28
CA GLY A 240 16.67 12.03 30.26
C GLY A 240 17.46 13.25 29.75
N SER A 241 17.34 13.63 28.47
CA SER A 241 17.99 14.85 27.94
C SER A 241 17.28 16.17 28.29
N GLY A 242 16.04 16.14 28.77
CA GLY A 242 15.26 17.37 28.99
C GLY A 242 14.71 18.01 27.70
N GLY A 243 14.80 17.33 26.54
CA GLY A 243 14.31 17.87 25.27
C GLY A 243 12.81 18.22 25.24
N HIS A 244 11.98 17.62 26.10
CA HIS A 244 10.57 18.02 26.23
C HIS A 244 10.41 19.37 26.93
N ILE A 245 11.09 19.54 28.07
CA ILE A 245 11.14 20.79 28.83
C ILE A 245 11.68 21.92 27.95
N LEU A 246 12.72 21.64 27.16
CA LEU A 246 13.24 22.59 26.18
C LEU A 246 12.17 23.03 25.17
N GLY A 247 11.33 22.11 24.69
CA GLY A 247 10.22 22.41 23.80
C GLY A 247 9.15 23.28 24.45
N GLU A 248 8.79 23.02 25.71
CA GLU A 248 7.87 23.84 26.49
C GLU A 248 8.42 25.26 26.70
N MET A 249 9.70 25.38 27.05
CA MET A 249 10.38 26.67 27.19
C MET A 249 10.36 27.45 25.87
N LEU A 250 10.70 26.81 24.75
CA LEU A 250 10.68 27.44 23.42
C LEU A 250 9.28 27.90 23.03
N ALA A 251 8.27 27.05 23.20
CA ALA A 251 6.88 27.37 22.88
C ALA A 251 6.40 28.59 23.67
N LYS A 252 6.69 28.62 24.98
CA LYS A 252 6.35 29.74 25.86
C LYS A 252 7.09 31.03 25.48
N ASP A 253 8.39 30.96 25.26
CA ASP A 253 9.23 32.13 25.00
C ASP A 253 9.02 32.76 23.61
N LEU A 254 8.59 31.94 22.64
CA LEU A 254 8.28 32.37 21.28
C LEU A 254 6.80 32.71 21.09
N GLY A 255 5.93 32.35 22.03
CA GLY A 255 4.48 32.52 21.90
C GLY A 255 3.84 31.65 20.82
N ILE A 256 4.39 30.44 20.60
CA ILE A 256 3.90 29.47 19.61
C ILE A 256 3.44 28.19 20.30
N LYS A 257 2.64 27.37 19.61
CA LYS A 257 2.10 26.14 20.20
C LYS A 257 3.13 25.02 20.26
N LEU A 258 3.00 24.18 21.28
CA LEU A 258 3.72 22.92 21.42
C LEU A 258 2.78 21.75 21.06
N TYR A 259 3.27 20.87 20.20
CA TYR A 259 2.62 19.61 19.86
C TYR A 259 3.53 18.45 20.23
N ASP A 260 3.10 17.65 21.18
CA ASP A 260 3.83 16.47 21.61
C ASP A 260 3.23 15.18 21.05
N LYS A 261 3.83 14.05 21.45
CA LYS A 261 3.37 12.73 21.05
C LYS A 261 1.90 12.50 21.45
N GLU A 262 1.49 12.90 22.65
CA GLU A 262 0.16 12.56 23.18
C GLU A 262 -0.93 13.32 22.44
N PHE A 263 -0.71 14.61 22.18
CA PHE A 263 -1.64 15.43 21.39
C PHE A 263 -1.78 14.89 19.97
N ILE A 264 -0.67 14.65 19.27
CA ILE A 264 -0.69 14.20 17.87
C ILE A 264 -1.38 12.83 17.77
N HIS A 265 -1.08 11.94 18.70
CA HIS A 265 -1.68 10.60 18.75
C HIS A 265 -3.19 10.66 19.04
N LEU A 266 -3.62 11.49 20.00
CA LEU A 266 -5.02 11.67 20.34
C LEU A 266 -5.82 12.25 19.16
N VAL A 267 -5.25 13.24 18.47
CA VAL A 267 -5.88 13.83 17.28
C VAL A 267 -5.94 12.79 16.16
N ALA A 268 -4.89 12.01 15.94
CA ALA A 268 -4.87 10.93 14.94
C ALA A 268 -5.99 9.91 15.18
N GLN A 269 -6.12 9.44 16.42
CA GLN A 269 -7.17 8.48 16.80
C GLN A 269 -8.58 9.06 16.68
N LYS A 270 -8.79 10.31 17.10
CA LYS A 270 -10.11 10.97 17.03
C LYS A 270 -10.49 11.42 15.63
N SER A 271 -9.51 11.63 14.74
CA SER A 271 -9.76 12.09 13.37
C SER A 271 -10.43 11.02 12.50
N GLY A 272 -10.52 9.77 12.97
CA GLY A 272 -11.29 8.72 12.30
C GLY A 272 -10.87 8.55 10.83
N ILE A 273 -9.56 8.65 10.56
CA ILE A 273 -9.03 8.47 9.21
C ILE A 273 -9.33 7.03 8.80
N ASP A 274 -10.31 6.90 7.92
CA ASP A 274 -10.77 5.63 7.37
C ASP A 274 -9.61 4.99 6.58
N GLU A 275 -9.39 3.67 6.73
CA GLU A 275 -8.36 2.94 5.96
C GLU A 275 -8.47 3.21 4.45
N SER A 276 -9.69 3.44 3.96
CA SER A 276 -9.95 3.79 2.56
C SER A 276 -9.36 5.15 2.13
N TYR A 277 -9.16 6.09 3.05
CA TYR A 277 -8.47 7.37 2.77
C TYR A 277 -6.98 7.15 2.56
N ILE A 278 -6.34 6.25 3.32
CA ILE A 278 -4.90 5.97 3.23
C ILE A 278 -4.57 5.27 1.91
N VAL A 279 -5.38 4.27 1.52
CA VAL A 279 -5.23 3.58 0.24
C VAL A 279 -5.41 4.56 -0.94
N ARG A 280 -6.34 5.52 -0.84
CA ARG A 280 -6.56 6.54 -1.88
C ARG A 280 -5.46 7.61 -1.95
N ASN A 281 -4.78 7.88 -0.84
CA ASN A 281 -3.73 8.89 -0.71
C ASN A 281 -2.30 8.30 -0.72
N GLU A 282 -2.13 7.01 -1.04
CA GLU A 282 -0.84 6.32 -1.14
C GLU A 282 0.18 7.06 -2.04
N GLN A 283 -0.31 7.75 -3.08
CA GLN A 283 0.48 8.55 -4.01
C GLN A 283 1.02 9.87 -3.43
N SER A 284 0.50 10.33 -2.29
CA SER A 284 0.97 11.53 -1.57
C SER A 284 1.96 11.20 -0.44
N ILE A 285 2.16 9.92 -0.15
CA ILE A 285 3.08 9.46 0.88
C ILE A 285 4.51 9.57 0.31
N PRO A 286 5.43 10.33 0.95
CA PRO A 286 6.78 10.52 0.42
C PRO A 286 7.46 9.17 0.13
N SER A 287 8.16 9.06 -1.00
CA SER A 287 8.73 7.83 -1.59
C SER A 287 9.53 6.93 -0.65
N PHE A 288 10.03 7.49 0.45
CA PHE A 288 10.74 6.75 1.49
C PHE A 288 9.83 5.90 2.38
N TRP A 289 8.63 6.38 2.68
CA TRP A 289 7.62 5.66 3.45
C TRP A 289 7.11 4.43 2.70
N LEU A 290 6.88 4.60 1.38
CA LEU A 290 6.69 3.49 0.45
C LEU A 290 7.87 2.53 0.54
N LYS A 291 9.11 3.03 0.52
CA LYS A 291 10.29 2.20 0.67
C LYS A 291 10.36 1.46 2.01
N CYS A 292 9.88 1.99 3.13
CA CYS A 292 9.87 1.27 4.41
C CYS A 292 8.76 0.21 4.51
N ILE A 293 7.58 0.53 3.97
CA ILE A 293 6.48 -0.42 3.73
C ILE A 293 6.99 -1.56 2.81
N LEU A 294 7.86 -1.25 1.84
CA LEU A 294 8.48 -2.17 0.89
C LEU A 294 9.84 -2.73 1.35
N ALA A 295 10.51 -2.19 2.38
CA ALA A 295 11.87 -2.62 2.76
C ALA A 295 11.85 -3.76 3.78
N LYS A 296 10.70 -4.01 4.41
CA LYS A 296 10.41 -5.30 5.05
C LYS A 296 9.90 -6.36 4.06
N SER A 297 9.83 -6.05 2.76
CA SER A 297 9.38 -6.97 1.71
C SER A 297 10.54 -7.60 0.93
N SER A 298 11.55 -8.14 1.63
CA SER A 298 12.32 -9.26 1.06
C SER A 298 11.55 -10.57 1.29
N GLU A 299 10.31 -10.60 0.81
CA GLU A 299 9.44 -11.75 0.53
C GLU A 299 7.99 -11.23 0.41
N GLN A 300 7.37 -11.53 -0.73
CA GLN A 300 5.94 -11.41 -1.05
C GLN A 300 5.31 -10.00 -1.11
N SER A 301 4.99 -9.60 -2.34
CA SER A 301 3.99 -8.57 -2.66
C SER A 301 2.66 -9.24 -3.02
N LEU A 302 1.67 -9.17 -2.12
CA LEU A 302 0.27 -8.87 -2.46
C LEU A 302 -0.50 -8.61 -1.14
N GLU A 303 -0.94 -7.37 -0.96
CA GLU A 303 -1.91 -6.89 0.03
C GLU A 303 -1.71 -7.32 1.50
N ARG A 304 -0.85 -6.59 2.22
CA ARG A 304 -0.99 -6.46 3.67
C ARG A 304 -1.86 -5.25 3.96
N SER A 305 -3.00 -5.48 4.59
CA SER A 305 -3.68 -4.52 5.44
C SER A 305 -2.61 -3.84 6.30
N LEU A 306 -2.51 -2.51 6.22
CA LEU A 306 -1.60 -1.75 7.06
C LEU A 306 -1.82 -2.17 8.52
N SER A 307 -0.74 -2.35 9.29
CA SER A 307 -0.88 -2.51 10.75
C SER A 307 -1.65 -1.31 11.29
N SER A 308 -2.46 -1.49 12.35
CA SER A 308 -3.08 -0.37 13.05
C SER A 308 -2.06 0.71 13.43
N ASP A 309 -0.81 0.31 13.70
CA ASP A 309 0.31 1.22 13.97
C ASP A 309 0.78 1.98 12.72
N ASP A 310 0.77 1.34 11.54
CA ASP A 310 1.14 1.99 10.28
C ASP A 310 0.05 2.99 9.84
N VAL A 311 -1.23 2.61 9.98
CA VAL A 311 -2.39 3.49 9.76
C VAL A 311 -2.30 4.72 10.65
N LEU A 312 -2.05 4.48 11.94
CA LEU A 312 -1.87 5.54 12.92
C LEU A 312 -0.68 6.43 12.56
N PHE A 313 0.45 5.86 12.17
CA PHE A 313 1.63 6.65 11.80
C PHE A 313 1.37 7.55 10.58
N VAL A 314 0.64 7.07 9.57
CA VAL A 314 0.23 7.87 8.42
C VAL A 314 -0.69 9.02 8.85
N ALA A 315 -1.64 8.74 9.74
CA ALA A 315 -2.50 9.76 10.34
C ALA A 315 -1.70 10.82 11.12
N GLU A 316 -0.77 10.40 11.99
CA GLU A 316 0.13 11.28 12.73
C GLU A 316 0.96 12.16 11.77
N SER A 317 1.46 11.60 10.66
CA SER A 317 2.23 12.33 9.64
C SER A 317 1.42 13.40 8.94
N LYS A 318 0.18 13.09 8.58
CA LYS A 318 -0.73 14.05 7.96
C LYS A 318 -1.04 15.21 8.90
N ILE A 319 -1.31 14.91 10.18
CA ILE A 319 -1.54 15.93 11.20
C ILE A 319 -0.31 16.84 11.35
N ILE A 320 0.89 16.28 11.38
CA ILE A 320 2.13 17.07 11.45
C ILE A 320 2.26 18.04 10.26
N GLN A 321 1.91 17.59 9.05
CA GLN A 321 1.91 18.45 7.85
C GLN A 321 0.84 19.55 7.92
N GLU A 322 -0.40 19.20 8.30
CA GLU A 322 -1.50 20.16 8.46
C GLU A 322 -1.19 21.22 9.54
N LEU A 323 -0.55 20.82 10.65
CA LEU A 323 -0.11 21.74 11.70
C LEU A 323 0.96 22.70 11.18
N ALA A 324 1.92 22.20 10.40
CA ALA A 324 2.98 23.02 9.81
C ALA A 324 2.46 24.03 8.79
N GLU A 325 1.38 23.68 8.06
CA GLU A 325 0.71 24.60 7.13
C GLU A 325 -0.15 25.66 7.84
N LYS A 326 -0.63 25.37 9.05
CA LYS A 326 -1.58 26.22 9.77
C LYS A 326 -0.93 27.31 10.62
N GLU A 327 0.14 26.97 11.34
CA GLU A 327 0.78 27.91 12.28
C GLU A 327 2.24 27.53 12.59
N SER A 328 3.04 28.54 12.97
CA SER A 328 4.37 28.30 13.55
C SER A 328 4.21 27.53 14.87
N CYS A 329 4.97 26.46 15.04
CA CYS A 329 4.86 25.60 16.22
C CYS A 329 6.15 24.81 16.53
N VAL A 330 6.20 24.27 17.74
CA VAL A 330 7.21 23.30 18.19
C VAL A 330 6.58 21.91 18.18
N ILE A 331 7.24 20.94 17.54
CA ILE A 331 6.78 19.55 17.45
C ILE A 331 7.82 18.62 18.10
N ILE A 332 7.41 17.80 19.06
CA ILE A 332 8.32 16.89 19.78
C ILE A 332 8.20 15.45 19.27
N GLY A 333 9.25 14.96 18.60
CA GLY A 333 9.39 13.58 18.15
C GLY A 333 8.51 13.21 16.97
N ARG A 334 7.95 11.98 17.00
CA ARG A 334 7.06 11.43 15.96
C ARG A 334 7.63 11.49 14.53
N CYS A 335 8.95 11.42 14.40
CA CYS A 335 9.66 11.55 13.13
C CYS A 335 9.38 12.88 12.41
N ALA A 336 8.98 13.94 13.13
CA ALA A 336 8.61 15.23 12.53
C ALA A 336 9.76 15.86 11.73
N ASP A 337 11.01 15.67 12.18
CA ASP A 337 12.21 16.09 11.47
C ASP A 337 12.31 15.48 10.07
N PHE A 338 11.92 14.21 9.94
CA PHE A 338 11.89 13.48 8.68
C PHE A 338 10.65 13.82 7.85
N ILE A 339 9.47 13.86 8.47
CA ILE A 339 8.18 14.17 7.80
C ILE A 339 8.23 15.55 7.15
N LEU A 340 8.82 16.53 7.84
CA LEU A 340 8.94 17.91 7.38
C LEU A 340 10.26 18.21 6.65
N LYS A 341 11.01 17.19 6.20
CA LYS A 341 12.35 17.39 5.60
C LYS A 341 12.39 18.31 4.37
N HIS A 342 11.27 18.43 3.66
CA HIS A 342 11.13 19.30 2.48
C HIS A 342 10.41 20.62 2.79
N HIS A 343 10.02 20.85 4.05
CA HIS A 343 9.42 22.12 4.45
C HIS A 343 10.49 23.21 4.49
N PRO A 344 10.33 24.35 3.79
CA PRO A 344 11.38 25.36 3.63
C PRO A 344 11.83 25.93 4.99
N ASN A 345 10.87 26.10 5.90
CA ASN A 345 11.06 26.79 7.18
C ASN A 345 11.10 25.86 8.40
N VAL A 346 11.68 24.65 8.27
CA VAL A 346 11.88 23.73 9.41
C VAL A 346 13.25 23.93 10.09
N ILE A 347 13.31 23.87 11.42
CA ILE A 347 14.52 23.83 12.23
C ILE A 347 14.53 22.49 12.98
N LYS A 348 15.48 21.62 12.63
CA LYS A 348 15.56 20.25 13.14
C LYS A 348 16.59 20.16 14.27
N VAL A 349 16.14 19.91 15.49
CA VAL A 349 16.97 19.86 16.70
C VAL A 349 17.00 18.44 17.26
N PHE A 350 18.19 17.98 17.67
CA PHE A 350 18.37 16.75 18.44
C PHE A 350 18.98 17.03 19.82
N CYS A 351 18.29 16.65 20.89
CA CYS A 351 18.81 16.76 22.26
C CYS A 351 19.32 15.42 22.76
N TYR A 352 20.57 15.39 23.23
CA TYR A 352 21.20 14.20 23.79
C TYR A 352 21.88 14.53 25.11
N SER A 353 22.22 13.49 25.88
CA SER A 353 22.91 13.65 27.16
C SER A 353 23.77 12.43 27.44
N ASP A 354 24.89 12.61 28.12
CA ASP A 354 25.59 11.47 28.73
C ASP A 354 24.69 10.78 29.76
N LEU A 355 24.99 9.51 30.02
CA LEU A 355 24.18 8.65 30.87
C LEU A 355 24.08 9.19 32.31
N GLU A 356 25.14 9.78 32.85
CA GLU A 356 25.16 10.24 34.24
C GLU A 356 24.26 11.46 34.42
N ASN A 357 24.33 12.44 33.52
CA ASN A 357 23.43 13.59 33.54
C ASN A 357 21.98 13.20 33.21
N ALA A 358 21.77 12.26 32.29
CA ALA A 358 20.43 11.73 32.01
C ALA A 358 19.83 11.02 33.24
N ARG A 359 20.64 10.27 33.99
CA ARG A 359 20.22 9.61 35.25
C ARG A 359 19.83 10.63 36.31
N LYS A 360 20.68 11.63 36.55
CA LYS A 360 20.41 12.72 37.52
C LYS A 360 19.07 13.38 37.21
N ARG A 361 18.84 13.74 35.94
CA ARG A 361 17.59 14.37 35.50
C ARG A 361 16.37 13.46 35.70
N CYS A 362 16.46 12.20 35.30
CA CYS A 362 15.36 11.25 35.48
C CYS A 362 14.97 11.06 36.96
N VAL A 363 15.94 11.07 37.88
CA VAL A 363 15.67 10.97 39.32
C VAL A 363 15.06 12.27 39.86
N GLN A 364 15.69 13.41 39.57
CA GLN A 364 15.36 14.70 40.18
C GLN A 364 14.08 15.31 39.59
N GLU A 365 13.92 15.25 38.27
CA GLU A 365 12.83 15.94 37.58
C GLU A 365 11.69 14.98 37.22
N TYR A 366 11.97 13.71 36.90
CA TYR A 366 10.95 12.76 36.47
C TYR A 366 10.48 11.81 37.58
N GLY A 367 11.12 11.84 38.76
CA GLY A 367 10.76 11.01 39.91
C GLY A 367 11.00 9.52 39.70
N ILE A 368 11.86 9.13 38.76
CA ILE A 368 12.17 7.72 38.48
C ILE A 368 13.15 7.21 39.54
N PRO A 369 12.87 6.05 40.20
CA PRO A 369 13.81 5.47 41.16
C PRO A 369 15.19 5.22 40.52
N LEU A 370 16.27 5.54 41.26
CA LEU A 370 17.65 5.44 40.77
C LEU A 370 17.96 4.06 40.16
N GLU A 371 17.48 3.00 40.81
CA GLU A 371 17.67 1.60 40.39
C GLU A 371 17.01 1.28 39.03
N LYS A 372 15.91 1.96 38.69
CA LYS A 372 15.17 1.76 37.43
C LYS A 372 15.58 2.73 36.33
N THR A 373 16.39 3.73 36.66
CA THR A 373 16.62 4.86 35.76
C THR A 373 17.37 4.43 34.50
N GLU A 374 18.45 3.66 34.64
CA GLU A 374 19.24 3.22 33.50
C GLU A 374 18.46 2.28 32.56
N SER A 375 17.69 1.35 33.13
CA SER A 375 16.87 0.43 32.34
C SER A 375 15.76 1.15 31.60
N GLU A 376 15.11 2.14 32.22
CA GLU A 376 14.10 2.97 31.56
C GLU A 376 14.68 3.86 30.45
N ILE A 377 15.84 4.48 30.67
CA ILE A 377 16.55 5.25 29.62
C ILE A 377 16.82 4.34 28.41
N LYS A 378 17.43 3.17 28.64
CA LYS A 378 17.75 2.22 27.58
C LYS A 378 16.49 1.73 26.86
N ARG A 379 15.42 1.41 27.59
CA ARG A 379 14.14 0.93 27.04
C ARG A 379 13.49 1.98 26.15
N ILE A 380 13.37 3.21 26.62
CA ILE A 380 12.72 4.30 25.87
C ILE A 380 13.55 4.72 24.67
N ASN A 381 14.87 4.85 24.81
CA ASN A 381 15.74 5.17 23.67
C ASN A 381 15.70 4.08 22.62
N ARG A 382 15.76 2.81 23.01
CA ARG A 382 15.62 1.68 22.06
C ARG A 382 14.27 1.71 21.34
N SER A 383 13.18 2.03 22.05
CA SER A 383 11.86 2.19 21.43
C SER A 383 11.81 3.35 20.44
N ARG A 384 12.46 4.49 20.74
CA ARG A 384 12.55 5.65 19.84
C ARG A 384 13.39 5.36 18.61
N ILE A 385 14.53 4.69 18.78
CA ILE A 385 15.40 4.25 17.69
C ILE A 385 14.62 3.30 16.77
N ALA A 386 14.05 2.23 17.34
CA ALA A 386 13.31 1.23 16.57
C ALA A 386 12.13 1.85 15.81
N HIS A 387 11.37 2.76 16.46
CA HIS A 387 10.29 3.47 15.80
C HIS A 387 10.81 4.35 14.66
N TYR A 388 11.86 5.14 14.88
CA TYR A 388 12.41 6.03 13.86
C TYR A 388 12.95 5.25 12.68
N GLU A 389 13.79 4.24 12.91
CA GLU A 389 14.42 3.39 11.89
C GLU A 389 13.41 2.52 11.12
N TYR A 390 12.34 2.06 11.78
CA TYR A 390 11.28 1.30 11.12
C TYR A 390 10.52 2.16 10.11
N TYR A 391 10.16 3.37 10.53
CA TYR A 391 9.28 4.27 9.77
C TYR A 391 10.05 5.08 8.74
N THR A 392 11.17 5.61 9.15
CA THR A 392 12.14 6.28 8.31
C THR A 392 13.30 5.29 8.21
N GLY A 393 13.66 4.60 7.13
CA GLY A 393 14.87 3.74 7.09
C GLY A 393 16.22 4.45 7.34
N GLU A 394 16.25 5.56 8.07
CA GLU A 394 17.37 6.41 8.47
C GLU A 394 17.74 6.14 9.94
N LYS A 395 19.03 6.33 10.26
CA LYS A 395 19.54 6.16 11.62
C LYS A 395 19.11 7.31 12.52
N TRP A 396 18.53 6.99 13.67
CA TRP A 396 18.17 8.00 14.66
C TRP A 396 19.40 8.63 15.31
N GLY A 397 19.44 9.96 15.42
CA GLY A 397 20.59 10.70 15.93
C GLY A 397 21.76 10.85 14.94
N GLU A 398 21.57 10.54 13.65
CA GLU A 398 22.56 10.84 12.61
C GLU A 398 22.70 12.36 12.40
N PRO A 399 23.90 12.95 12.58
CA PRO A 399 24.08 14.41 12.52
C PRO A 399 23.58 15.08 11.24
N HIS A 400 23.68 14.41 10.08
CA HIS A 400 23.25 14.96 8.80
C HIS A 400 21.74 15.20 8.69
N HIS A 401 20.94 14.59 9.58
CA HIS A 401 19.48 14.76 9.57
C HIS A 401 19.01 15.97 10.38
N TYR A 402 19.87 16.55 11.22
CA TYR A 402 19.54 17.65 12.12
C TYR A 402 20.30 18.92 11.75
N ASN A 403 19.70 20.07 12.00
CA ASN A 403 20.39 21.36 11.87
C ASN A 403 21.23 21.67 13.10
N LEU A 404 20.80 21.20 14.27
CA LEU A 404 21.47 21.43 15.54
C LEU A 404 21.35 20.21 16.44
N MET A 405 22.48 19.72 16.94
CA MET A 405 22.53 18.71 17.99
C MET A 405 23.09 19.35 19.26
N ILE A 406 22.42 19.17 20.40
CA ILE A 406 22.78 19.83 21.67
C ILE A 406 22.94 18.76 22.74
N ASN A 407 24.12 18.73 23.37
CA ASN A 407 24.33 17.98 24.61
C ASN A 407 23.74 18.77 25.77
N THR A 408 22.51 18.46 26.16
CA THR A 408 21.81 19.11 27.27
C THR A 408 22.14 18.50 28.64
N GLY A 409 23.09 17.56 28.70
CA GLY A 409 23.76 17.17 29.94
C GLY A 409 24.78 18.21 30.39
N GLU A 410 25.51 18.81 29.43
CA GLU A 410 26.56 19.81 29.66
C GLU A 410 26.06 21.25 29.44
N ILE A 411 25.10 21.45 28.53
CA ILE A 411 24.52 22.76 28.24
C ILE A 411 23.18 22.88 28.97
N GLU A 412 23.03 23.91 29.80
CA GLU A 412 21.78 24.17 30.50
C GLU A 412 20.63 24.49 29.53
N LEU A 413 19.42 24.03 29.87
CA LEU A 413 18.23 24.21 29.03
C LEU A 413 17.92 25.68 28.66
N PRO A 414 18.09 26.68 29.54
CA PRO A 414 17.91 28.09 29.17
C PRO A 414 18.86 28.54 28.06
N VAL A 415 20.13 28.12 28.12
CA VAL A 415 21.14 28.44 27.09
C VAL A 415 20.77 27.76 25.77
N ALA A 416 20.38 26.47 25.81
CA ALA A 416 19.91 25.76 24.63
C ALA A 416 18.65 26.41 24.01
N CYS A 417 17.73 26.90 24.85
CA CYS A 417 16.52 27.61 24.41
C CYS A 417 16.89 28.90 23.66
N GLU A 418 17.80 29.70 24.22
CA GLU A 418 18.26 30.95 23.60
C GLU A 418 18.95 30.71 22.24
N LEU A 419 19.78 29.67 22.14
CA LEU A 419 20.43 29.29 20.89
C LEU A 419 19.40 28.98 19.79
N ILE A 420 18.40 28.15 20.08
CA ILE A 420 17.37 27.77 19.11
C ILE A 420 16.48 28.97 18.77
N LYS A 421 16.12 29.80 19.77
CA LYS A 421 15.36 31.04 19.59
C LYS A 421 16.05 32.00 18.63
N ASN A 422 17.36 32.17 18.76
CA ASN A 422 18.15 33.03 17.87
C ASN A 422 18.13 32.52 16.42
N ILE A 423 18.21 31.19 16.21
CA ILE A 423 18.07 30.59 14.87
C ILE A 423 16.66 30.84 14.31
N TYR A 424 15.62 30.62 15.12
CA TYR A 424 14.22 30.84 14.75
C TYR A 424 13.97 32.29 14.29
N GLN A 425 14.43 33.26 15.07
CA GLN A 425 14.24 34.68 14.78
C GLN A 425 14.97 35.12 13.52
N LYS A 426 16.18 34.59 13.25
CA LYS A 426 16.90 34.87 12.00
C LYS A 426 16.19 34.29 10.79
N LYS A 427 15.63 33.09 10.92
CA LYS A 427 14.89 32.41 9.85
C LYS A 427 13.53 33.06 9.54
N GLN A 428 12.96 33.82 10.48
CA GLN A 428 11.75 34.63 10.25
C GLN A 428 12.04 35.95 9.52
N LYS A 429 13.29 36.40 9.48
CA LYS A 429 13.69 37.71 8.90
C LYS A 429 14.26 37.64 7.49
N GLY A 430 14.67 36.46 7.03
CA GLY A 430 15.19 36.20 5.68
C GLY A 430 14.22 35.34 4.91
#